data_AF-K1UJS5-F1
#
_entry.id   AF-K1UJS5-F1
#
_cell.length_a   1.000
_cell.length_b   1.000
_cell.length_c   1.000
_cell.angle_alpha   90.00
_cell.angle_beta   90.00
_cell.angle_gamma   90.00
#
_symmetry.space_group_name_H-M   'P 1'
#
loop_
_entity.id
_entity.type
_entity.pdbx_description
1 polymer ?
#
loop_
_entity_poly.entity_id
_entity_poly.type
_entity_poly.pdbx_seq_one_letter_code
_entity_poly.pdbx_strand_id
1 'polypeptide(L)'
;MPPDDVQEFIFHLLETPRYAQWNIKVHFSPFTSEWNIEGKSYDKGNVRAYNTYGTSRINAYKIIEETLNLKDVRIFDYIEDDEGKKKAVLK
;
A
#
# COMPACT_ATOMS: atom_id res chain seq x y z
N MET A 1 -9.01 -16.48 6.42
CA MET A 1 -8.94 -15.26 7.23
C MET A 1 -10.04 -14.33 6.75
N PRO A 2 -10.94 -13.86 7.63
CA PRO A 2 -11.96 -12.88 7.28
C PRO A 2 -11.34 -11.57 6.74
N PRO A 3 -11.88 -10.97 5.68
CA PRO A 3 -11.41 -9.67 5.19
C PRO A 3 -11.54 -8.54 6.23
N ASP A 4 -12.54 -8.63 7.10
CA ASP A 4 -12.77 -7.64 8.16
C ASP A 4 -11.65 -7.62 9.21
N ASP A 5 -11.11 -8.78 9.60
CA ASP A 5 -9.98 -8.87 10.54
C ASP A 5 -8.73 -8.21 9.95
N VAL A 6 -8.48 -8.43 8.65
CA VAL A 6 -7.37 -7.78 7.94
C VAL A 6 -7.59 -6.28 7.85
N GLN A 7 -8.81 -5.85 7.57
CA GLN A 7 -9.16 -4.44 7.50
C GLN A 7 -8.95 -3.75 8.85
N GLU A 8 -9.42 -4.34 9.94
CA GLU A 8 -9.24 -3.81 11.30
C GLU A 8 -7.76 -3.73 11.66
N PHE A 9 -6.99 -4.79 11.37
CA PHE A 9 -5.54 -4.80 11.57
C PHE A 9 -4.85 -3.66 10.82
N ILE A 10 -5.17 -3.47 9.54
CA ILE A 10 -4.59 -2.39 8.72
C ILE A 10 -4.94 -1.02 9.29
N PHE A 11 -6.20 -0.81 9.69
CA PHE A 11 -6.64 0.46 10.24
C PHE A 11 -5.98 0.79 11.57
N HIS A 12 -5.78 -0.23 12.41
CA HIS A 12 -5.04 -0.07 13.66
C HIS A 12 -3.56 0.24 13.40
N LEU A 13 -2.90 -0.55 12.55
CA LEU A 13 -1.47 -0.41 12.25
C LEU A 13 -1.14 0.98 11.70
N LEU A 14 -1.95 1.45 10.76
CA LEU A 14 -1.72 2.72 10.06
C LEU A 14 -2.36 3.92 10.75
N GLU A 15 -3.13 3.71 11.82
CA GLU A 15 -3.99 4.76 12.41
C GLU A 15 -4.85 5.45 11.35
N THR A 16 -5.52 4.66 10.52
CA THR A 16 -6.33 5.17 9.42
C THR A 16 -7.44 6.07 9.98
N PRO A 17 -7.53 7.34 9.57
CA PRO A 17 -8.51 8.26 10.10
C PRO A 17 -9.92 7.87 9.68
N ARG A 18 -10.90 8.18 10.53
CA ARG A 18 -12.29 7.73 10.35
C ARG A 18 -12.85 8.07 8.96
N TYR A 19 -12.54 9.25 8.41
CA TYR A 19 -13.01 9.65 7.07
C TYR A 19 -12.49 8.73 5.95
N ALA A 20 -11.28 8.18 6.09
CA ALA A 20 -10.68 7.26 5.11
C ALA A 20 -11.23 5.84 5.28
N GLN A 21 -11.53 5.40 6.50
CA GLN A 21 -12.10 4.06 6.77
C GLN A 21 -13.43 3.80 6.06
N TRP A 22 -14.22 4.86 5.77
CA TRP A 22 -15.45 4.72 4.98
C TRP A 22 -15.17 4.28 3.54
N ASN A 23 -14.04 4.73 2.98
CA ASN A 23 -13.69 4.60 1.56
C ASN A 23 -12.63 3.52 1.27
N ILE A 24 -11.92 3.05 2.30
CA ILE A 24 -10.97 1.94 2.18
C ILE A 24 -11.67 0.64 2.54
N LYS A 25 -11.56 -0.37 1.66
CA LYS A 25 -12.17 -1.70 1.84
C LYS A 25 -11.18 -2.80 1.49
N VAL A 26 -11.16 -3.86 2.29
CA VAL A 26 -10.37 -5.05 2.03
C VAL A 26 -11.27 -6.13 1.45
N HIS A 27 -10.88 -6.67 0.30
CA HIS A 27 -11.61 -7.69 -0.43
C HIS A 27 -10.72 -8.93 -0.59
N PHE A 28 -11.33 -10.11 -0.45
CA PHE A 28 -10.71 -11.37 -0.83
C PHE A 28 -11.52 -12.02 -1.95
N SER A 29 -10.86 -12.34 -3.06
CA SER A 29 -11.46 -13.06 -4.19
C SER A 29 -11.23 -14.56 -4.01
N PRO A 30 -12.26 -15.37 -3.67
CA PRO A 30 -12.10 -16.81 -3.54
C PRO A 30 -11.85 -17.51 -4.89
N PHE A 31 -12.22 -16.88 -6.02
CA PHE A 31 -12.01 -17.43 -7.35
C PHE A 31 -10.54 -17.34 -7.79
N THR A 32 -9.89 -16.20 -7.56
CA THR A 32 -8.47 -16.00 -7.91
C THR A 32 -7.52 -16.24 -6.74
N SER A 33 -8.05 -16.43 -5.52
CA SER A 33 -7.29 -16.45 -4.27
C SER A 33 -6.43 -15.20 -4.04
N GLU A 34 -6.90 -14.04 -4.52
CA GLU A 34 -6.19 -12.77 -4.40
C GLU A 34 -6.87 -11.80 -3.43
N TRP A 35 -6.04 -11.01 -2.75
CA TRP A 35 -6.43 -9.89 -1.90
C TRP A 35 -6.40 -8.58 -2.68
N ASN A 36 -7.38 -7.71 -2.43
CA ASN A 36 -7.41 -6.35 -2.94
C ASN A 36 -7.77 -5.36 -1.84
N ILE A 37 -7.11 -4.22 -1.82
CA ILE A 37 -7.45 -3.10 -0.95
C ILE A 37 -7.93 -1.94 -1.83
N GLU A 38 -9.22 -1.63 -1.77
CA GLU A 38 -9.82 -0.53 -2.49
C GLU A 38 -9.53 0.81 -1.80
N GLY A 39 -9.55 1.91 -2.55
CA GLY A 39 -9.52 3.25 -1.96
C GLY A 39 -8.21 3.64 -1.27
N LYS A 40 -7.09 2.92 -1.52
CA LYS A 40 -5.77 3.10 -0.87
C LYS A 40 -5.27 4.56 -0.82
N SER A 41 -5.71 5.42 -1.75
CA SER A 41 -5.32 6.83 -1.86
C SER A 41 -6.18 7.77 -1.01
N TYR A 42 -7.29 7.33 -0.41
CA TYR A 42 -8.14 8.18 0.42
C TYR A 42 -7.46 8.61 1.72
N ASP A 43 -6.47 7.84 2.18
CA ASP A 43 -5.64 8.17 3.34
C ASP A 43 -4.40 9.01 2.96
N LYS A 44 -4.54 9.87 1.94
CA LYS A 44 -3.48 10.75 1.47
C LYS A 44 -3.14 11.77 2.55
N GLY A 45 -1.89 11.74 3.03
CA GLY A 45 -1.40 12.61 4.09
C GLY A 45 -1.11 11.90 5.41
N ASN A 46 -1.51 10.63 5.56
CA ASN A 46 -1.13 9.84 6.72
C ASN A 46 0.36 9.50 6.69
N VAL A 47 1.09 10.03 7.68
CA VAL A 47 2.53 9.84 7.82
C VAL A 47 2.90 8.37 7.96
N ARG A 48 2.08 7.55 8.64
CA ARG A 48 2.34 6.12 8.78
C ARG A 48 2.18 5.38 7.46
N ALA A 49 1.14 5.72 6.70
CA ALA A 49 0.88 5.10 5.41
C ALA A 49 1.94 5.47 4.36
N TYR A 50 2.57 6.65 4.43
CA TYR A 50 3.50 7.11 3.39
C TYR A 50 4.97 7.11 3.79
N ASN A 51 5.30 7.39 5.06
CA ASN A 51 6.69 7.55 5.51
C ASN A 51 7.16 6.42 6.44
N THR A 52 6.31 5.91 7.33
CA THR A 52 6.72 4.89 8.32
C THR A 52 6.66 3.48 7.75
N TYR A 53 5.53 3.12 7.14
CA TYR A 53 5.30 1.79 6.57
C TYR A 53 5.16 1.83 5.04
N GLY A 54 5.25 3.03 4.46
CA GLY A 54 5.26 3.26 3.02
C GLY A 54 6.64 3.63 2.51
N THR A 55 6.68 4.04 1.25
CA THR A 55 7.85 4.61 0.60
C THR A 55 7.47 5.86 -0.18
N SER A 56 8.45 6.54 -0.76
CA SER A 56 8.24 7.67 -1.68
C SER A 56 7.35 7.31 -2.89
N ARG A 57 7.23 6.03 -3.24
CA ARG A 57 6.55 5.56 -4.47
C ARG A 57 5.23 4.87 -4.23
N ILE A 58 5.16 4.05 -3.19
CA ILE A 58 3.96 3.29 -2.85
C ILE A 58 3.65 3.42 -1.36
N ASN A 59 2.37 3.55 -1.05
CA ASN A 59 1.90 3.63 0.32
C ASN A 59 1.80 2.23 0.97
N ALA A 60 1.70 2.22 2.29
CA ALA A 60 1.63 1.01 3.10
C ALA A 60 0.46 0.10 2.71
N TYR A 61 -0.70 0.66 2.34
CA TYR A 61 -1.84 -0.14 1.85
C TYR A 61 -1.46 -0.96 0.62
N LYS A 62 -0.69 -0.39 -0.31
CA LYS A 62 -0.22 -1.14 -1.49
C LYS A 62 0.79 -2.21 -1.10
N ILE A 63 1.73 -1.90 -0.22
CA ILE A 63 2.72 -2.88 0.26
C ILE A 63 2.02 -4.06 0.95
N ILE A 64 1.03 -3.79 1.79
CA ILE A 64 0.24 -4.81 2.49
C ILE A 64 -0.56 -5.66 1.49
N GLU A 65 -1.21 -5.04 0.49
CA GLU A 65 -1.90 -5.78 -0.58
C GLU A 65 -0.97 -6.76 -1.30
N GLU A 66 0.22 -6.32 -1.70
CA GLU A 66 1.19 -7.18 -2.38
C GLU A 66 1.69 -8.29 -1.44
N THR A 67 1.91 -7.98 -0.17
CA THR A 67 2.34 -8.94 0.85
C THR A 67 1.28 -10.03 1.08
N LEU A 68 0.00 -9.66 1.18
CA LEU A 68 -1.12 -10.61 1.29
C LEU A 68 -1.21 -11.55 0.09
N ASN A 69 -0.77 -11.09 -1.08
CA ASN A 69 -0.71 -11.86 -2.32
C ASN A 69 0.62 -12.59 -2.52
N LEU A 70 1.51 -12.61 -1.52
CA LEU A 70 2.85 -13.22 -1.60
C LEU A 70 3.68 -12.71 -2.78
N LYS A 71 3.44 -11.45 -3.19
CA LYS A 71 4.19 -10.79 -4.27
C LYS A 71 5.40 -10.07 -3.69
N ASP A 72 6.52 -10.17 -4.39
CA ASP A 72 7.75 -9.47 -4.06
C ASP A 72 7.59 -7.96 -4.35
N VAL A 73 7.68 -7.13 -3.32
CA VAL A 73 7.50 -5.68 -3.43
C VAL A 73 8.81 -5.03 -3.88
N ARG A 74 9.02 -4.96 -5.20
CA ARG A 74 10.19 -4.28 -5.77
C ARG A 74 9.88 -2.83 -6.08
N ILE A 75 10.57 -1.93 -5.41
CA ILE A 75 10.44 -0.49 -5.60
C ILE A 75 11.65 -0.01 -6.39
N PHE A 76 11.43 0.36 -7.64
CA PHE A 76 12.49 0.94 -8.48
C PHE A 76 12.56 2.42 -8.22
N ASP A 77 13.73 2.96 -7.86
CA ASP A 77 13.97 4.39 -7.88
C ASP A 77 14.47 4.85 -9.25
N TYR A 78 13.73 5.76 -9.88
CA TYR A 78 14.19 6.59 -11.00
C TYR A 78 14.78 7.85 -10.38
N ILE A 79 16.09 7.98 -10.47
CA ILE A 79 16.80 9.24 -10.24
C ILE A 79 17.04 9.83 -11.64
N GLU A 80 16.64 11.08 -11.85
CA GLU A 80 17.05 11.84 -13.04
C GLU A 80 18.48 12.32 -12.80
N ASP A 81 19.40 11.98 -13.71
CA ASP A 81 20.74 12.58 -13.71
C ASP A 81 20.69 14.02 -14.26
N ASP A 82 21.78 14.77 -14.08
CA ASP A 82 21.91 16.16 -14.55
C ASP A 82 21.78 16.31 -16.09
N GLU A 83 21.70 15.20 -16.83
CA GLU A 83 21.50 15.14 -18.29
C GLU A 83 20.07 14.71 -18.69
N GLY A 84 19.15 14.53 -17.72
CA GLY A 84 17.74 14.19 -17.96
C GLY A 84 17.50 12.71 -18.31
N LYS A 85 18.45 11.82 -18.02
CA LYS A 85 18.35 10.38 -18.31
C LYS A 85 17.97 9.60 -17.05
N LYS A 86 16.93 8.77 -17.16
CA LYS A 86 16.41 7.94 -16.05
C LYS A 86 17.34 6.76 -15.79
N LYS A 87 17.97 6.69 -14.61
CA LYS A 87 18.63 5.47 -14.12
C LYS A 87 17.74 4.78 -13.08
N ALA A 88 17.53 3.48 -13.26
CA ALA A 88 16.87 2.63 -12.27
C ALA A 88 17.88 2.18 -11.22
N VAL A 89 17.69 2.60 -9.97
CA VAL A 89 18.44 2.11 -8.80
C VAL A 89 17.54 1.14 -8.04
N LEU A 90 18.07 -0.06 -7.79
CA LEU A 90 17.45 -1.06 -6.92
C LEU A 90 17.90 -0.76 -5.48
N LYS A 91 16.96 -0.67 -4.54
CA LYS A 91 17.25 -0.54 -3.11
C LYS A 91 16.80 -1.79 -2.37
#